data_AF-A0A660MAN4-F1
#
_entry.id   AF-A0A660MAN4-F1
#
_cell.length_a   1.000
_cell.length_b   1.000
_cell.length_c   1.000
_cell.angle_alpha   90.00
_cell.angle_beta   90.00
_cell.angle_gamma   90.00
#
_symmetry.space_group_name_H-M   'P 1'
#
loop_
_entity.id
_entity.type
_entity.pdbx_description
1 polymer ?
#
loop_
_entity_poly.entity_id
_entity_poly.type
_entity_poly.pdbx_seq_one_letter_code
_entity_poly.pdbx_strand_id
1 'polypeptide(L)'
;MIDPQEHSLDDLRHGFGFLMHDTTRLMNRYYDRRVRIYGITRTQWTLLTYLSRYEGVSQTRLAEYMDLAPMTLTRQIDKLEREGLLDRRQDPQDRRTNLIFLTEKSQPL
;
A
#
# COMPACT_ATOMS: atom_id res chain seq x y z
N MET A 1 4.03 46.33 -5.08
CA MET A 1 2.99 46.08 -6.10
C MET A 1 3.45 44.84 -6.84
N ILE A 2 2.94 43.66 -6.47
CA ILE A 2 3.37 42.39 -7.05
C ILE A 2 2.57 42.19 -8.33
N ASP A 3 3.26 42.01 -9.45
CA ASP A 3 2.70 41.59 -10.73
C ASP A 3 2.14 40.16 -10.57
N PRO A 4 0.81 39.96 -10.64
CA PRO A 4 0.21 38.65 -10.49
C PRO A 4 0.37 37.92 -11.82
N GLN A 5 1.54 37.27 -11.98
CA GLN A 5 1.82 36.38 -13.10
C GLN A 5 0.62 35.46 -13.33
N GLU A 6 0.00 35.66 -14.48
CA GLU A 6 -1.18 35.00 -15.01
C GLU A 6 -0.82 33.54 -15.28
N HIS A 7 -0.82 32.70 -14.24
CA HIS A 7 -0.66 31.26 -14.42
C HIS A 7 -1.87 30.74 -15.18
N SER A 8 -1.70 30.54 -16.50
CA SER A 8 -2.71 29.96 -17.35
C SER A 8 -3.19 28.63 -16.76
N LEU A 9 -4.48 28.32 -16.91
CA LEU A 9 -5.00 26.99 -16.55
C LEU A 9 -4.21 25.86 -17.25
N ASP A 10 -3.56 26.18 -18.37
CA ASP A 10 -2.68 25.27 -19.10
C ASP A 10 -1.36 25.01 -18.37
N ASP A 11 -0.77 26.01 -17.70
CA ASP A 11 0.42 25.84 -16.84
C ASP A 11 0.11 24.97 -15.62
N LEU A 12 -1.11 25.07 -15.09
CA LEU A 12 -1.56 24.21 -13.99
C LEU A 12 -1.84 22.77 -14.44
N ARG A 13 -2.32 22.57 -15.67
CA ARG A 13 -2.54 21.23 -16.28
C ARG A 13 -1.24 20.53 -16.67
N HIS A 14 -0.21 21.28 -17.05
CA HIS A 14 1.12 20.75 -17.34
C HIS A 14 2.08 20.82 -16.14
N GLY A 15 1.63 21.42 -15.04
CA GLY A 15 2.36 21.49 -13.79
C GLY A 15 2.66 20.09 -13.27
N PHE A 16 3.91 19.89 -12.84
CA PHE A 16 4.40 18.60 -12.33
C PHE A 16 3.46 17.97 -11.29
N GLY A 17 2.92 18.79 -10.37
CA GLY A 17 1.98 18.33 -9.35
C GLY A 17 0.67 17.77 -9.93
N PHE A 18 0.11 18.40 -10.97
CA PHE A 18 -1.08 17.89 -11.64
C PHE A 18 -0.78 16.60 -12.40
N LEU A 19 0.32 16.55 -13.16
CA LEU A 19 0.71 15.35 -13.90
C LEU A 19 0.99 14.16 -12.97
N MET A 20 1.64 14.40 -11.83
CA MET A 20 1.86 13.37 -10.80
C MET A 20 0.55 12.87 -10.19
N HIS A 21 -0.37 13.80 -9.86
CA HIS A 21 -1.69 13.44 -9.35
C HIS A 21 -2.50 12.65 -10.40
N ASP A 22 -2.53 13.11 -11.65
CA ASP A 22 -3.28 12.45 -12.72
C ASP A 22 -2.71 11.07 -13.05
N THR A 23 -1.39 10.95 -13.11
CA THR A 23 -0.70 9.66 -13.27
C THR A 23 -1.03 8.71 -12.12
N THR A 24 -0.97 9.18 -10.87
CA THR A 24 -1.35 8.39 -9.69
C THR A 24 -2.81 7.94 -9.77
N ARG A 25 -3.72 8.83 -10.17
CA ARG A 25 -5.14 8.52 -10.36
C ARG A 25 -5.36 7.46 -11.45
N LEU A 26 -4.66 7.55 -12.59
CA LEU A 26 -4.72 6.56 -13.66
C LEU A 26 -4.17 5.20 -13.22
N MET A 27 -3.02 5.19 -12.55
CA MET A 27 -2.44 3.99 -11.97
C MET A 27 -3.38 3.33 -10.96
N ASN A 28 -3.99 4.12 -10.06
CA ASN A 28 -4.98 3.62 -9.10
C ASN A 28 -6.16 2.94 -9.81
N ARG A 29 -6.73 3.53 -10.87
CA ARG A 29 -7.83 2.91 -11.64
C ARG A 29 -7.40 1.60 -12.31
N TYR A 30 -6.18 1.54 -12.82
CA TYR A 30 -5.64 0.32 -13.41
C TYR A 30 -5.50 -0.79 -12.36
N TYR A 31 -4.91 -0.48 -11.20
CA TYR A 31 -4.76 -1.45 -10.12
C TYR A 31 -6.11 -1.90 -9.57
N ASP A 32 -7.04 -0.98 -9.29
CA ASP A 32 -8.38 -1.31 -8.80
C ASP A 32 -9.10 -2.32 -9.71
N ARG A 33 -8.90 -2.21 -11.03
CA ARG A 33 -9.45 -3.18 -12.00
C ARG A 33 -8.76 -4.54 -11.94
N ARG A 34 -7.43 -4.57 -11.83
CA ARG A 34 -6.66 -5.83 -11.78
C ARG A 34 -6.87 -6.56 -10.46
N VAL A 35 -6.84 -5.88 -9.33
CA VAL A 35 -6.90 -6.51 -8.00
C VAL A 35 -8.27 -7.08 -7.69
N ARG A 36 -9.33 -6.53 -8.30
CA ARG A 36 -10.71 -6.99 -8.12
C ARG A 36 -10.91 -8.45 -8.54
N ILE A 37 -10.14 -8.95 -9.52
CA ILE A 37 -10.23 -10.36 -9.95
C ILE A 37 -9.75 -11.32 -8.85
N TYR A 38 -8.91 -10.83 -7.92
CA TYR A 38 -8.39 -11.59 -6.80
C TYR A 38 -9.21 -11.40 -5.52
N GLY A 39 -10.32 -10.66 -5.56
CA GLY A 39 -11.19 -10.43 -4.40
C GLY A 39 -10.61 -9.52 -3.31
N ILE A 40 -9.45 -8.90 -3.55
CA ILE A 40 -8.76 -8.03 -2.58
C ILE A 40 -8.95 -6.54 -2.92
N THR A 41 -8.86 -5.70 -1.90
CA THR A 41 -8.90 -4.24 -2.04
C THR A 41 -7.53 -3.68 -2.43
N ARG A 42 -7.50 -2.40 -2.86
CA ARG A 42 -6.24 -1.70 -3.14
C ARG A 42 -5.29 -1.69 -1.95
N THR A 43 -5.79 -1.37 -0.76
CA THR A 43 -4.98 -1.34 0.46
C THR A 43 -4.36 -2.70 0.76
N GLN A 44 -5.11 -3.78 0.56
CA GLN A 44 -4.61 -5.15 0.70
C GLN A 44 -3.53 -5.48 -0.34
N TRP A 45 -3.76 -5.12 -1.60
CA TRP A 45 -2.75 -5.32 -2.65
C TRP A 45 -1.47 -4.53 -2.37
N THR A 46 -1.58 -3.28 -1.95
CA THR A 46 -0.44 -2.46 -1.55
C THR A 46 0.31 -3.12 -0.39
N LEU A 47 -0.41 -3.62 0.64
CA LEU A 47 0.20 -4.36 1.75
C LEU A 47 1.03 -5.56 1.26
N LEU A 48 0.45 -6.40 0.41
CA LEU A 48 1.14 -7.56 -0.16
C LEU A 48 2.37 -7.15 -1.00
N THR A 49 2.27 -6.03 -1.73
CA THR A 49 3.39 -5.46 -2.52
C THR A 49 4.52 -4.93 -1.63
N TYR A 50 4.20 -4.34 -0.47
CA TYR A 50 5.21 -3.94 0.50
C TYR A 50 5.86 -5.17 1.13
N LEU A 51 5.07 -6.18 1.52
CA LEU A 51 5.60 -7.42 2.09
C LEU A 51 6.49 -8.20 1.13
N SER A 52 6.21 -8.17 -0.17
CA SER A 52 7.07 -8.82 -1.17
C SER A 52 8.47 -8.20 -1.27
N ARG A 53 8.66 -6.98 -0.73
CA ARG A 53 9.93 -6.26 -0.68
C ARG A 53 10.57 -6.27 0.70
N TYR A 54 9.75 -6.33 1.75
CA TYR A 54 10.15 -6.21 3.14
C TYR A 54 9.61 -7.39 3.97
N GLU A 55 9.92 -8.60 3.54
CA GLU A 55 9.42 -9.81 4.20
C GLU A 55 10.00 -9.94 5.62
N GLY A 56 9.21 -10.44 6.56
CA GLY A 56 9.61 -10.56 7.96
C GLY A 56 9.67 -9.21 8.69
N VAL A 57 9.08 -8.16 8.14
CA VAL A 57 8.93 -6.87 8.83
C VAL A 57 7.92 -6.98 9.97
N SER A 58 8.13 -6.22 11.04
CA SER A 58 7.15 -6.11 12.12
C SER A 58 5.89 -5.37 11.65
N GLN A 59 4.75 -5.70 12.26
CA GLN A 59 3.49 -5.02 11.99
C GLN A 59 3.59 -3.50 12.17
N THR A 60 4.26 -3.03 13.23
CA THR A 60 4.43 -1.60 13.51
C THR A 60 5.16 -0.90 12.36
N ARG A 61 6.25 -1.48 11.88
CA ARG A 61 7.07 -0.89 10.83
C ARG A 61 6.39 -0.96 9.46
N LEU A 62 5.60 -2.01 9.21
CA LEU A 62 4.75 -2.06 8.02
C LEU A 62 3.69 -0.94 8.04
N ALA A 63 3.16 -0.57 9.21
CA ALA A 63 2.19 0.52 9.34
C ALA A 63 2.84 1.86 8.97
N GLU A 64 4.07 2.08 9.42
CA GLU A 64 4.89 3.26 9.06
C GLU A 64 5.16 3.32 7.55
N TYR A 65 5.57 2.22 6.93
CA TYR A 65 5.83 2.17 5.48
C TYR A 65 4.62 2.48 4.63
N MET A 66 3.43 2.12 5.11
CA MET A 66 2.18 2.34 4.41
C MET A 66 1.47 3.64 4.81
N ASP A 67 2.02 4.40 5.77
CA ASP A 67 1.36 5.55 6.40
C ASP A 67 -0.07 5.23 6.87
N LEU A 68 -0.23 4.08 7.56
CA LEU A 68 -1.51 3.59 8.07
C LEU A 68 -1.55 3.64 9.60
N ALA A 69 -2.72 3.99 10.13
CA ALA A 69 -3.00 3.79 11.54
C ALA A 69 -2.83 2.30 11.91
N PRO A 70 -2.17 1.97 13.05
CA PRO A 70 -1.87 0.58 13.42
C PRO A 70 -3.10 -0.34 13.42
N MET A 71 -4.23 0.12 13.97
CA MET A 71 -5.48 -0.66 13.96
C MET A 71 -6.00 -0.97 12.56
N THR A 72 -5.81 -0.05 11.61
CA THR A 72 -6.20 -0.27 10.22
C THR A 72 -5.33 -1.33 9.59
N LEU A 73 -4.02 -1.30 9.82
CA LEU A 73 -3.13 -2.34 9.33
C LEU A 73 -3.48 -3.71 9.94
N THR A 74 -3.68 -3.80 11.27
CA THR A 74 -4.07 -5.06 11.94
C THR A 74 -5.28 -5.69 11.26
N ARG A 75 -6.33 -4.91 10.99
CA ARG A 75 -7.53 -5.42 10.31
C ARG A 75 -7.26 -5.96 8.91
N GLN A 76 -6.35 -5.34 8.16
CA GLN A 76 -5.98 -5.83 6.83
C GLN A 76 -5.17 -7.12 6.92
N ILE A 77 -4.23 -7.20 7.87
CA ILE A 77 -3.45 -8.41 8.16
C ILE A 77 -4.39 -9.55 8.56
N ASP A 78 -5.31 -9.34 9.50
CA ASP A 78 -6.25 -10.37 9.93
C ASP A 78 -7.12 -10.89 8.77
N LYS A 79 -7.51 -10.01 7.83
CA LYS A 79 -8.29 -10.40 6.66
C LYS A 79 -7.46 -11.23 5.68
N LEU A 80 -6.25 -10.78 5.37
CA LEU A 80 -5.34 -11.47 4.45
C LEU A 80 -4.81 -12.80 5.01
N GLU A 81 -4.59 -12.89 6.32
CA GLU A 81 -4.23 -14.12 7.02
C GLU A 81 -5.38 -15.15 6.93
N ARG A 82 -6.62 -14.73 7.18
CA ARG A 82 -7.80 -15.59 6.97
C ARG A 82 -7.97 -16.06 5.51
N GLU A 83 -7.57 -15.22 4.56
CA GLU A 83 -7.57 -15.57 3.13
C GLU A 83 -6.36 -16.47 2.77
N GLY A 84 -5.44 -16.72 3.71
CA GLY A 84 -4.25 -17.53 3.55
C GLY A 84 -3.19 -16.88 2.67
N LEU A 85 -3.19 -15.54 2.55
CA LEU A 85 -2.27 -14.76 1.70
C LEU A 85 -1.05 -14.23 2.45
N LEU A 86 -1.05 -14.32 3.77
CA LEU A 86 0.11 -14.03 4.63
C LEU A 86 -0.04 -14.79 5.95
N ASP A 87 1.03 -14.87 6.73
CA ASP A 87 1.02 -15.42 8.09
C ASP A 87 1.83 -14.55 9.06
N ARG A 88 1.42 -14.57 10.34
CA ARG A 88 2.19 -13.99 11.46
C ARG A 88 3.07 -15.02 12.13
N ARG A 89 4.33 -14.65 12.41
CA ARG A 89 5.26 -15.45 13.20
C ARG A 89 5.81 -14.62 14.35
N GLN A 90 5.96 -15.24 15.53
CA GLN A 90 6.63 -14.56 16.65
C GLN A 90 8.08 -14.26 16.28
N ASP A 91 8.53 -13.06 16.62
CA ASP A 91 9.95 -12.72 16.51
C ASP A 91 10.75 -13.57 17.53
N PRO A 92 11.76 -14.34 17.09
CA PRO A 92 12.60 -15.12 18.00
C PRO A 92 13.40 -14.27 19.00
N GLN A 93 13.62 -12.98 18.71
CA GLN A 93 14.35 -12.06 19.58
C GLN A 93 13.42 -11.32 20.55
N ASP A 94 12.16 -11.12 20.17
CA ASP A 94 11.14 -10.47 21.01
C ASP A 94 9.74 -11.07 20.79
N ARG A 95 9.31 -11.93 21.72
CA ARG A 95 8.01 -12.63 21.63
C ARG A 95 6.79 -11.70 21.67
N ARG A 96 6.96 -10.41 21.99
CA ARG A 96 5.90 -9.40 21.93
C ARG A 96 5.68 -8.86 20.51
N THR A 97 6.62 -9.10 19.62
CA THR A 97 6.60 -8.64 18.23
C THR A 97 6.19 -9.78 17.30
N ASN A 98 5.28 -9.47 16.36
CA ASN A 98 4.93 -10.35 15.26
C ASN A 98 5.56 -9.84 13.96
N LEU A 99 6.22 -10.76 13.27
CA LEU A 99 6.79 -10.57 11.93
C LEU A 99 5.82 -11.13 10.90
N ILE A 100 5.67 -10.43 9.78
CA ILE A 100 4.68 -10.75 8.75
C ILE A 100 5.38 -11.35 7.53
N PHE A 101 4.86 -12.48 7.04
CA PHE A 101 5.41 -13.21 5.90
C PHE A 101 4.33 -13.46 4.85
N LEU A 102 4.70 -13.46 3.58
CA LEU A 102 3.81 -13.95 2.53
C LEU A 102 3.71 -15.47 2.60
N THR A 103 2.60 -16.02 2.14
CA THR A 103 2.47 -17.47 1.93
C THR A 103 2.76 -17.82 0.47
N GLU A 104 2.80 -19.11 0.16
CA GLU A 104 2.91 -19.54 -1.24
C GLU A 104 1.68 -19.13 -2.07
N LYS A 105 0.51 -19.00 -1.43
CA LYS A 105 -0.74 -18.58 -2.09
C LYS A 105 -0.69 -17.13 -2.59
N SER A 106 0.26 -16.34 -2.09
CA SER A 106 0.47 -14.96 -2.51
C SER A 106 1.16 -14.85 -3.87
N GLN A 107 1.74 -15.94 -4.42
CA GLN A 107 2.38 -15.95 -5.74
C GLN A 107 1.39 -16.38 -6.85
N PRO A 108 1.34 -15.73 -8.04
CA PRO A 108 1.97 -14.48 -8.46
C PRO A 108 0.92 -13.34 -8.51
N LEU A 109 0.75 -12.61 -7.41
CA LEU A 109 -0.02 -11.36 -7.39
C LEU A 109 0.75 -10.17 -7.98
#